data_AF-A0A7C1LSU4-F1
#
_entry.id   AF-A0A7C1LSU4-F1
#
_cell.length_a   1.000
_cell.length_b   1.000
_cell.length_c   1.000
_cell.angle_alpha   90.00
_cell.angle_beta   90.00
_cell.angle_gamma   90.00
#
_symmetry.space_group_name_H-M   'P 1'
#
loop_
_entity.id
_entity.type
_entity.pdbx_description
1 polymer ?
#
loop_
_entity_poly.entity_id
_entity_poly.type
_entity_poly.pdbx_seq_one_letter_code
_entity_poly.pdbx_strand_id
1 'polypeptide(L)'
;MKKNWMAELTYHYEKTRRRYPQDRLMILFDIDGTILDMRYMVFHVLKAFDKKHDTHFFRKLNVSDITVHENQVDSFLAELRIPSEEQREIIKWYNQHRWSSEYILQSHHPFSGVLEVIRWFQLQPNTFVGLNTGRPESILSDTLRSLNKLGKEYKVQFSDELLRMNPGGWEQEVENSKVAGVRYFQKKGYHIFAFVDNEPNNLKVVSNIDPDQEILLLHANTIFESKRTRLPSRTVKGKAYDITELIPEKELPQHIQFVWHGINDEVNLRQFLASEITWGECDVRMDPIANELILRHDSFVELPLDVDEDWFSLDRLLHRLLKTGKSIKLDLKSGGILVDKALKFIESSSFDESRLWFNGNVERLQEQGFRKLASAHPDAILQCPVDFLAPLISSAPEKAQEILDMFIKWGINRFSINWKTQNMRNFFDQMDKWGFEVNIYNVPDLESFLEMVLLMPRSITSDFNFPKWHYYGRGSGEDGSHYEYSIRKTKGRK
;
A
#
# COMPACT_ATOMS: atom_id res chain seq x y z
N MET A 1 -0.65 25.23 13.45
CA MET A 1 -0.56 24.20 12.40
C MET A 1 -1.91 23.52 12.28
N LYS A 2 -2.46 23.35 11.07
CA LYS A 2 -3.67 22.52 10.90
C LYS A 2 -3.28 21.09 11.29
N LYS A 3 -3.99 20.49 12.23
CA LYS A 3 -3.79 19.08 12.63
C LYS A 3 -4.11 18.19 11.43
N ASN A 4 -3.19 17.29 11.06
CA ASN A 4 -3.43 16.29 10.02
C ASN A 4 -4.46 15.29 10.57
N TRP A 5 -5.54 15.04 9.83
CA TRP A 5 -6.63 14.19 10.32
C TRP A 5 -6.25 12.72 10.49
N MET A 6 -5.29 12.19 9.72
CA MET A 6 -4.78 10.83 9.89
C MET A 6 -3.91 10.73 11.14
N ALA A 7 -3.06 11.73 11.40
CA ALA A 7 -2.28 11.78 12.63
C ALA A 7 -3.17 11.88 13.90
N GLU A 8 -4.28 12.64 13.83
CA GLU A 8 -5.25 12.70 14.93
C GLU A 8 -6.01 11.38 15.10
N LEU A 9 -6.33 10.69 14.00
CA LEU A 9 -6.93 9.36 14.04
C LEU A 9 -6.00 8.35 14.71
N THR A 10 -4.73 8.29 14.31
CA THR A 10 -3.73 7.41 14.94
C THR A 10 -3.56 7.73 16.42
N TYR A 11 -3.42 9.01 16.77
CA TYR A 11 -3.29 9.43 18.16
C TYR A 11 -4.50 9.02 19.01
N HIS A 12 -5.72 9.23 18.49
CA HIS A 12 -6.95 8.85 19.19
C HIS A 12 -7.07 7.33 19.33
N TYR A 13 -6.72 6.59 18.28
CA TYR A 13 -6.71 5.13 18.30
C TYR A 13 -5.71 4.58 19.32
N GLU A 14 -4.45 5.04 19.32
CA GLU A 14 -3.44 4.65 20.32
C GLU A 14 -3.92 4.92 21.75
N LYS A 15 -4.50 6.11 21.98
CA LYS A 15 -5.03 6.50 23.30
C LYS A 15 -6.18 5.60 23.73
N THR A 16 -7.09 5.28 22.80
CA THR A 16 -8.25 4.42 23.06
C THR A 16 -7.80 3.00 23.37
N ARG A 17 -6.86 2.44 22.59
CA ARG A 17 -6.28 1.12 22.87
C ARG A 17 -5.63 0.99 24.24
N ARG A 18 -4.92 2.02 24.68
CA ARG A 18 -4.31 2.03 26.02
C ARG A 18 -5.35 2.09 27.14
N ARG A 19 -6.46 2.80 26.89
CA ARG A 19 -7.56 2.94 27.86
C ARG A 19 -8.44 1.69 27.93
N TYR A 20 -8.66 1.03 26.79
CA TYR A 20 -9.57 -0.11 26.62
C TYR A 20 -8.86 -1.29 25.93
N PRO A 21 -7.84 -1.90 26.58
CA PRO A 21 -6.97 -2.88 25.92
C PRO A 21 -7.65 -4.22 25.57
N GLN A 22 -8.77 -4.53 26.22
CA GLN A 22 -9.53 -5.78 26.01
C GLN A 22 -10.80 -5.60 25.19
N ASP A 23 -11.15 -4.35 24.86
CA ASP A 23 -12.38 -4.05 24.14
C ASP A 23 -12.22 -4.36 22.65
N ARG A 24 -13.35 -4.69 22.02
CA ARG A 24 -13.44 -4.85 20.56
C ARG A 24 -13.60 -3.48 19.94
N LEU A 25 -12.50 -2.84 19.57
CA LEU A 25 -12.51 -1.49 19.01
C LEU A 25 -13.08 -1.50 17.58
N MET A 26 -13.87 -0.50 17.25
CA MET A 26 -14.42 -0.36 15.89
C MET A 26 -14.37 1.07 15.39
N ILE A 27 -13.90 1.21 14.15
CA ILE A 27 -14.06 2.42 13.34
C ILE A 27 -15.20 2.19 12.35
N LEU A 28 -16.08 3.18 12.24
CA LEU A 28 -17.20 3.15 11.31
C LEU A 28 -16.95 4.09 10.13
N PHE A 29 -17.12 3.58 8.92
CA PHE A 29 -17.05 4.36 7.69
C PHE A 29 -18.43 4.45 7.04
N ASP A 30 -18.81 5.64 6.60
CA ASP A 30 -19.73 5.73 5.47
C ASP A 30 -19.07 5.23 4.18
N ILE A 31 -19.87 4.86 3.20
CA ILE A 31 -19.38 4.36 1.91
C ILE A 31 -19.24 5.51 0.91
N ASP A 32 -20.27 6.32 0.73
CA ASP A 32 -20.40 7.25 -0.39
C ASP A 32 -19.74 8.59 -0.04
N GLY A 33 -18.84 9.08 -0.90
CA GLY A 33 -18.07 10.29 -0.59
C GLY A 33 -17.02 10.11 0.52
N THR A 34 -16.92 8.92 1.12
CA THR A 34 -15.92 8.60 2.15
C THR A 34 -14.96 7.50 1.68
N ILE A 35 -15.48 6.33 1.29
CA ILE A 35 -14.69 5.27 0.65
C ILE A 35 -14.74 5.44 -0.86
N LEU A 36 -15.94 5.60 -1.43
CA LEU A 36 -16.16 5.68 -2.87
C LEU A 36 -16.29 7.12 -3.34
N ASP A 37 -15.59 7.44 -4.43
CA ASP A 37 -15.70 8.72 -5.11
C ASP A 37 -16.88 8.73 -6.08
N MET A 38 -17.99 9.32 -5.62
CA MET A 38 -19.27 9.33 -6.35
C MET A 38 -19.22 10.10 -7.67
N ARG A 39 -18.17 10.91 -7.91
CA ARG A 39 -17.96 11.59 -9.20
C ARG A 39 -17.82 10.58 -10.34
N TYR A 40 -17.21 9.43 -10.09
CA TYR A 40 -17.07 8.40 -11.13
C TYR A 40 -18.42 7.79 -11.51
N MET A 41 -19.31 7.56 -10.53
CA MET A 41 -20.68 7.12 -10.84
C MET A 41 -21.41 8.14 -11.70
N VAL A 42 -21.39 9.43 -11.31
CA VAL A 42 -21.99 10.51 -12.12
C VAL A 42 -21.41 10.51 -13.54
N PHE A 43 -20.08 10.47 -13.64
CA PHE A 43 -19.37 10.44 -14.91
C PHE A 43 -19.80 9.28 -15.82
N HIS A 44 -19.82 8.06 -15.29
CA HIS A 44 -20.12 6.86 -16.05
C HIS A 44 -21.57 6.83 -16.54
N VAL A 45 -22.54 7.21 -15.69
CA VAL A 45 -23.96 7.21 -16.07
C VAL A 45 -24.25 8.26 -17.14
N LEU A 46 -23.64 9.45 -17.06
CA LEU A 46 -23.79 10.50 -18.06
C LEU A 46 -23.12 10.12 -19.40
N LYS A 47 -21.91 9.55 -19.37
CA LYS A 47 -21.27 9.03 -20.60
C LYS A 47 -22.06 7.90 -21.24
N ALA A 48 -22.70 7.05 -20.44
CA ALA A 48 -23.53 5.98 -20.95
C ALA A 48 -24.83 6.48 -21.59
N PHE A 49 -25.39 7.60 -21.11
CA PHE A 49 -26.49 8.29 -21.78
C PHE A 49 -26.10 8.67 -23.21
N ASP A 50 -24.95 9.34 -23.39
CA ASP A 50 -24.42 9.71 -24.72
C ASP A 50 -24.30 8.50 -25.64
N LYS A 51 -23.73 7.40 -25.13
CA LYS A 51 -23.57 6.16 -25.90
C LYS A 51 -24.92 5.53 -26.29
N LYS A 52 -25.93 5.59 -25.41
CA LYS A 52 -27.23 4.93 -25.63
C LYS A 52 -28.14 5.72 -26.55
N HIS A 53 -28.09 7.05 -26.45
CA HIS A 53 -28.95 7.97 -27.18
C HIS A 53 -28.28 8.61 -28.41
N ASP A 54 -27.04 8.23 -28.71
CA ASP A 54 -26.22 8.78 -29.79
C ASP A 54 -26.05 10.31 -29.68
N THR A 55 -25.91 10.79 -28.44
CA THR A 55 -25.68 12.20 -28.13
C THR A 55 -24.21 12.45 -27.79
N HIS A 56 -23.84 13.73 -27.71
CA HIS A 56 -22.44 14.15 -27.53
C HIS A 56 -22.27 15.17 -26.39
N PHE A 57 -23.25 15.28 -25.50
CA PHE A 57 -23.28 16.31 -24.44
C PHE A 57 -22.09 16.20 -23.49
N PHE A 58 -21.64 14.97 -23.22
CA PHE A 58 -20.62 14.65 -22.23
C PHE A 58 -19.31 14.20 -22.87
N ARG A 59 -19.13 14.34 -24.20
CA ARG A 59 -17.90 13.88 -24.89
C ARG A 59 -16.61 14.42 -24.26
N LYS A 60 -16.60 15.68 -23.82
CA LYS A 60 -15.45 16.34 -23.19
C LYS A 60 -15.46 16.34 -21.66
N LEU A 61 -16.49 15.76 -21.03
CA LEU A 61 -16.58 15.65 -19.58
C LEU A 61 -15.40 14.82 -19.07
N ASN A 62 -14.79 15.28 -17.97
CA ASN A 62 -13.83 14.57 -17.13
C ASN A 62 -14.38 14.47 -15.69
N VAL A 63 -13.85 13.55 -14.90
CA VAL A 63 -14.27 13.35 -13.49
C VAL A 63 -14.01 14.61 -12.65
N SER A 64 -12.93 15.35 -12.93
CA SER A 64 -12.59 16.60 -12.23
C SER A 64 -13.60 17.71 -12.42
N ASP A 65 -14.40 17.66 -13.49
CA ASP A 65 -15.39 18.67 -13.82
C ASP A 65 -16.66 18.52 -12.96
N ILE A 66 -16.85 17.34 -12.35
CA ILE A 66 -18.00 17.04 -11.50
C ILE A 66 -17.70 17.58 -10.11
N THR A 67 -18.39 18.67 -9.77
CA THR A 67 -18.23 19.39 -8.50
C THR A 67 -19.49 19.36 -7.62
N VAL A 68 -20.55 18.70 -8.10
CA VAL A 68 -21.84 18.57 -7.42
C VAL A 68 -22.01 17.20 -6.77
N HIS A 69 -22.87 17.14 -5.75
CA HIS A 69 -23.29 15.88 -5.15
C HIS A 69 -24.11 15.04 -6.16
N GLU A 70 -24.11 13.72 -6.02
CA GLU A 70 -24.82 12.81 -6.93
C GLU A 70 -26.34 13.01 -6.98
N ASN A 71 -26.91 13.71 -6.01
CA ASN A 71 -28.33 14.06 -5.95
C ASN A 71 -28.62 15.43 -6.60
N GLN A 72 -27.60 16.17 -7.01
CA GLN A 72 -27.68 17.55 -7.52
C GLN A 72 -27.23 17.65 -8.99
N VAL A 73 -27.37 16.54 -9.75
CA VAL A 73 -26.94 16.48 -11.16
C VAL A 73 -27.72 17.48 -12.02
N ASP A 74 -28.96 17.80 -11.68
CA ASP A 74 -29.77 18.82 -12.35
C ASP A 74 -29.06 20.18 -12.41
N SER A 75 -28.46 20.62 -11.30
CA SER A 75 -27.70 21.87 -11.23
C SER A 75 -26.46 21.82 -12.12
N PHE A 76 -25.79 20.66 -12.20
CA PHE A 76 -24.64 20.45 -13.07
C PHE A 76 -25.01 20.47 -14.55
N LEU A 77 -26.12 19.86 -14.95
CA LEU A 77 -26.59 19.92 -16.34
C LEU A 77 -26.93 21.35 -16.78
N ALA A 78 -27.45 22.17 -15.84
CA ALA A 78 -27.69 23.59 -16.08
C ALA A 78 -26.38 24.37 -16.30
N GLU A 79 -25.33 24.08 -15.52
CA GLU A 79 -24.00 24.67 -15.71
C GLU A 79 -23.37 24.30 -17.06
N LEU A 80 -23.60 23.07 -17.53
CA LEU A 80 -23.18 22.59 -18.85
C LEU A 80 -23.99 23.21 -20.01
N ARG A 81 -24.99 24.04 -19.72
CA ARG A 81 -25.87 24.72 -20.70
C ARG A 81 -26.59 23.74 -21.64
N ILE A 82 -26.93 22.55 -21.14
CA ILE A 82 -27.74 21.58 -21.89
C ILE A 82 -29.19 22.11 -21.99
N PRO A 83 -29.88 21.99 -23.14
CA PRO A 83 -31.27 22.44 -23.27
C PRO A 83 -32.20 21.77 -22.26
N SER A 84 -33.18 22.52 -21.73
CA SER A 84 -34.06 22.05 -20.64
C SER A 84 -34.91 20.83 -20.98
N GLU A 85 -35.20 20.59 -22.26
CA GLU A 85 -35.87 19.38 -22.71
C GLU A 85 -34.98 18.15 -22.52
N GLU A 86 -33.73 18.23 -22.99
CA GLU A 86 -32.72 17.18 -22.84
C GLU A 86 -32.34 16.95 -21.37
N GLN A 87 -32.28 18.01 -20.56
CA GLN A 87 -32.04 17.87 -19.13
C GLN A 87 -33.05 16.93 -18.46
N ARG A 88 -34.33 17.02 -18.82
CA ARG A 88 -35.38 16.18 -18.23
C ARG A 88 -35.19 14.70 -18.57
N GLU A 89 -34.84 14.40 -19.82
CA GLU A 89 -34.55 13.03 -20.26
C GLU A 89 -33.29 12.48 -19.60
N ILE A 90 -32.22 13.29 -19.51
CA ILE A 90 -30.98 12.90 -18.84
C ILE A 90 -31.21 12.65 -17.35
N ILE A 91 -31.94 13.51 -16.64
CA ILE A 91 -32.24 13.34 -15.21
C ILE A 91 -33.06 12.07 -14.98
N LYS A 92 -34.06 11.81 -15.83
CA LYS A 92 -34.87 10.60 -15.75
C LYS A 92 -34.02 9.35 -15.96
N TRP A 93 -33.16 9.35 -16.98
CA TRP A 93 -32.20 8.27 -17.20
C TRP A 93 -31.27 8.09 -16.01
N TYR A 94 -30.67 9.17 -15.53
CA TYR A 94 -29.71 9.16 -14.44
C TYR A 94 -30.31 8.54 -13.16
N ASN A 95 -31.50 8.99 -12.77
CA ASN A 95 -32.19 8.46 -11.58
C ASN A 95 -32.57 6.98 -11.70
N GLN A 96 -32.84 6.49 -12.91
CA GLN A 96 -33.13 5.08 -13.16
C GLN A 96 -31.88 4.19 -13.10
N HIS A 97 -30.71 4.73 -13.44
CA HIS A 97 -29.52 3.91 -13.68
C HIS A 97 -28.42 4.05 -12.62
N ARG A 98 -28.33 5.18 -11.90
CA ARG A 98 -27.21 5.47 -10.99
C ARG A 98 -26.96 4.40 -9.92
N TRP A 99 -28.00 3.70 -9.50
CA TRP A 99 -27.93 2.61 -8.51
C TRP A 99 -28.21 1.22 -9.08
N SER A 100 -28.16 1.06 -10.40
CA SER A 100 -28.31 -0.27 -11.00
C SER A 100 -27.07 -1.13 -10.74
N SER A 101 -27.26 -2.45 -10.68
CA SER A 101 -26.17 -3.40 -10.46
C SER A 101 -25.02 -3.25 -11.47
N GLU A 102 -25.34 -2.90 -12.71
CA GLU A 102 -24.35 -2.68 -13.77
C GLU A 102 -23.43 -1.49 -13.45
N TYR A 103 -24.02 -0.33 -13.12
CA TYR A 103 -23.24 0.88 -12.85
C TYR A 103 -22.52 0.83 -11.51
N ILE A 104 -23.11 0.21 -10.47
CA ILE A 104 -22.44 -0.02 -9.18
C ILE A 104 -21.12 -0.78 -9.35
N LEU A 105 -21.05 -1.74 -10.27
CA LEU A 105 -19.85 -2.56 -10.47
C LEU A 105 -18.81 -1.91 -11.39
N GLN A 106 -19.24 -1.05 -12.31
CA GLN A 106 -18.37 -0.44 -13.31
C GLN A 106 -17.84 0.94 -12.89
N SER A 107 -18.58 1.67 -12.05
CA SER A 107 -18.32 3.09 -11.80
C SER A 107 -17.71 3.39 -10.44
N HIS A 108 -17.79 2.48 -9.48
CA HIS A 108 -17.20 2.69 -8.16
C HIS A 108 -15.68 2.75 -8.24
N HIS A 109 -15.11 3.83 -7.70
CA HIS A 109 -13.68 4.02 -7.55
C HIS A 109 -13.41 4.48 -6.11
N PRO A 110 -12.48 3.85 -5.37
CA PRO A 110 -12.15 4.28 -4.02
C PRO A 110 -11.33 5.58 -4.04
N PHE A 111 -11.44 6.40 -3.00
CA PHE A 111 -10.49 7.49 -2.77
C PHE A 111 -9.09 6.93 -2.51
N SER A 112 -8.06 7.59 -3.04
CA SER A 112 -6.65 7.21 -2.84
C SER A 112 -6.33 7.09 -1.34
N GLY A 113 -5.70 5.98 -0.95
CA GLY A 113 -5.25 5.70 0.42
C GLY A 113 -6.32 5.11 1.36
N VAL A 114 -7.61 5.11 0.99
CA VAL A 114 -8.67 4.69 1.92
C VAL A 114 -8.65 3.19 2.20
N LEU A 115 -8.33 2.37 1.19
CA LEU A 115 -8.30 0.92 1.33
C LEU A 115 -7.08 0.48 2.15
N GLU A 116 -5.99 1.22 2.08
CA GLU A 116 -4.79 1.04 2.89
C GLU A 116 -5.05 1.40 4.36
N VAL A 117 -5.74 2.51 4.63
CA VAL A 117 -6.20 2.86 5.99
C VAL A 117 -7.10 1.75 6.55
N ILE A 118 -8.07 1.29 5.77
CA ILE A 118 -8.98 0.20 6.17
C ILE A 118 -8.19 -1.08 6.43
N ARG A 119 -7.28 -1.46 5.52
CA ARG A 119 -6.42 -2.64 5.64
C ARG A 119 -5.60 -2.59 6.93
N TRP A 120 -5.01 -1.44 7.24
CA TRP A 120 -4.22 -1.25 8.45
C TRP A 120 -5.05 -1.53 9.71
N PHE A 121 -6.28 -0.99 9.80
CA PHE A 121 -7.17 -1.26 10.93
C PHE A 121 -7.63 -2.72 10.99
N GLN A 122 -7.88 -3.37 9.85
CA GLN A 122 -8.22 -4.79 9.80
C GLN A 122 -7.08 -5.71 10.26
N LEU A 123 -5.83 -5.25 10.16
CA LEU A 123 -4.66 -5.97 10.66
C LEU A 123 -4.43 -5.78 12.17
N GLN A 124 -5.04 -4.78 12.79
CA GLN A 124 -4.81 -4.52 14.20
C GLN A 124 -5.58 -5.51 15.09
N PRO A 125 -4.96 -6.00 16.17
CA PRO A 125 -5.62 -6.95 17.08
C PRO A 125 -6.86 -6.31 17.74
N ASN A 126 -7.92 -7.12 17.87
CA ASN A 126 -9.22 -6.73 18.44
C ASN A 126 -9.81 -5.43 17.85
N THR A 127 -9.46 -5.11 16.59
CA THR A 127 -9.94 -3.92 15.90
C THR A 127 -10.73 -4.31 14.67
N PHE A 128 -11.85 -3.64 14.45
CA PHE A 128 -12.81 -3.97 13.40
C PHE A 128 -13.15 -2.73 12.58
N VAL A 129 -13.38 -2.92 11.28
CA VAL A 129 -13.87 -1.88 10.39
C VAL A 129 -15.33 -2.21 10.08
N GLY A 130 -16.24 -1.33 10.53
CA GLY A 130 -17.66 -1.42 10.20
C GLY A 130 -18.06 -0.39 9.16
N LEU A 131 -19.11 -0.70 8.41
CA LEU A 131 -19.74 0.18 7.44
C LEU A 131 -21.09 0.64 7.98
N ASN A 132 -21.35 1.95 7.93
CA ASN A 132 -22.62 2.54 8.34
C ASN A 132 -23.08 3.53 7.27
N THR A 133 -23.92 3.08 6.34
CA THR A 133 -24.23 3.77 5.08
C THR A 133 -25.68 4.19 4.95
N GLY A 134 -25.92 5.27 4.20
CA GLY A 134 -27.26 5.70 3.78
C GLY A 134 -27.88 4.85 2.67
N ARG A 135 -27.11 3.96 2.03
CA ARG A 135 -27.60 3.03 1.00
C ARG A 135 -28.68 2.09 1.57
N PRO A 136 -29.70 1.72 0.79
CA PRO A 136 -30.76 0.82 1.26
C PRO A 136 -30.34 -0.64 1.24
N GLU A 137 -30.95 -1.44 2.11
CA GLU A 137 -30.71 -2.89 2.22
C GLU A 137 -30.97 -3.65 0.90
N SER A 138 -31.82 -3.12 0.01
CA SER A 138 -32.15 -3.72 -1.28
C SER A 138 -30.95 -3.90 -2.23
N ILE A 139 -29.85 -3.17 -2.02
CA ILE A 139 -28.61 -3.26 -2.83
C ILE A 139 -27.43 -3.82 -2.03
N LEU A 140 -27.69 -4.54 -0.92
CA LEU A 140 -26.65 -5.11 -0.06
C LEU A 140 -25.68 -6.00 -0.83
N SER A 141 -26.19 -6.93 -1.64
CA SER A 141 -25.38 -7.88 -2.39
C SER A 141 -24.47 -7.17 -3.41
N ASP A 142 -24.98 -6.16 -4.10
CA ASP A 142 -24.22 -5.39 -5.09
C ASP A 142 -23.17 -4.51 -4.43
N THR A 143 -23.51 -3.89 -3.29
CA THR A 143 -22.59 -3.06 -2.51
C THR A 143 -21.42 -3.89 -2.00
N LEU A 144 -21.67 -5.02 -1.32
CA LEU A 144 -20.60 -5.90 -0.82
C LEU A 144 -19.77 -6.49 -1.96
N ARG A 145 -20.41 -6.93 -3.05
CA ARG A 145 -19.70 -7.45 -4.22
C ARG A 145 -18.77 -6.40 -4.83
N SER A 146 -19.24 -5.17 -4.98
CA SER A 146 -18.44 -4.07 -5.54
C SER A 146 -17.27 -3.71 -4.61
N LEU A 147 -17.52 -3.50 -3.32
CA LEU A 147 -16.49 -3.16 -2.35
C LEU A 147 -15.43 -4.25 -2.20
N ASN A 148 -15.82 -5.53 -2.13
CA ASN A 148 -14.87 -6.64 -2.04
C ASN A 148 -14.09 -6.86 -3.33
N LYS A 149 -14.68 -6.56 -4.50
CA LYS A 149 -13.94 -6.57 -5.76
C LYS A 149 -12.83 -5.51 -5.76
N LEU A 150 -13.13 -4.30 -5.29
CA LEU A 150 -12.15 -3.21 -5.16
C LEU A 150 -11.11 -3.49 -4.07
N GLY A 151 -11.54 -4.04 -2.93
CA GLY A 151 -10.68 -4.35 -1.79
C GLY A 151 -9.69 -5.50 -2.03
N LYS A 152 -9.94 -6.36 -3.03
CA LYS A 152 -9.15 -7.56 -3.31
C LYS A 152 -7.64 -7.26 -3.44
N GLU A 153 -7.27 -6.24 -4.22
CA GLU A 153 -5.87 -5.88 -4.47
C GLU A 153 -5.13 -5.34 -3.23
N TYR A 154 -5.89 -4.99 -2.20
CA TYR A 154 -5.41 -4.46 -0.92
C TYR A 154 -5.55 -5.47 0.22
N LYS A 155 -6.00 -6.71 -0.08
CA LYS A 155 -6.41 -7.72 0.91
C LYS A 155 -7.43 -7.17 1.92
N VAL A 156 -8.32 -6.29 1.46
CA VAL A 156 -9.44 -5.75 2.24
C VAL A 156 -10.68 -6.58 1.97
N GLN A 157 -11.41 -6.92 3.05
CA GLN A 157 -12.67 -7.63 2.96
C GLN A 157 -13.73 -6.99 3.85
N PHE A 158 -14.95 -6.86 3.34
CA PHE A 158 -16.13 -6.40 4.05
C PHE A 158 -17.14 -7.54 4.16
N SER A 159 -17.69 -7.74 5.36
CA SER A 159 -18.76 -8.69 5.63
C SER A 159 -20.10 -7.98 5.84
N ASP A 160 -21.19 -8.73 5.66
CA ASP A 160 -22.54 -8.29 5.98
C ASP A 160 -22.73 -8.07 7.50
N GLU A 161 -22.08 -8.88 8.35
CA GLU A 161 -22.12 -8.73 9.81
C GLU A 161 -21.66 -7.36 10.30
N LEU A 162 -20.70 -6.76 9.59
CA LEU A 162 -20.11 -5.46 9.90
C LEU A 162 -20.66 -4.34 9.01
N LEU A 163 -21.80 -4.56 8.36
CA LEU A 163 -22.46 -3.57 7.51
C LEU A 163 -23.84 -3.21 8.07
N ARG A 164 -24.09 -1.92 8.29
CA ARG A 164 -25.41 -1.35 8.55
C ARG A 164 -25.82 -0.44 7.41
N MET A 165 -26.97 -0.77 6.85
CA MET A 165 -27.61 -0.08 5.74
C MET A 165 -28.93 0.55 6.21
N ASN A 166 -29.49 1.42 5.38
CA ASN A 166 -30.71 2.13 5.68
C ASN A 166 -31.95 1.25 5.41
N PRO A 167 -32.79 0.95 6.43
CA PRO A 167 -34.02 0.19 6.22
C PRO A 167 -35.14 1.03 5.58
N GLY A 168 -35.06 2.37 5.66
CA GLY A 168 -36.08 3.29 5.16
C GLY A 168 -36.08 3.49 3.64
N GLY A 169 -35.13 2.88 2.91
CA GLY A 169 -34.97 3.10 1.47
C GLY A 169 -34.04 4.27 1.16
N TRP A 170 -34.08 4.76 -0.09
CA TRP A 170 -33.22 5.85 -0.55
C TRP A 170 -33.58 7.17 0.12
N GLU A 171 -32.57 7.88 0.64
CA GLU A 171 -32.64 9.27 1.13
C GLU A 171 -33.67 9.52 2.27
N GLN A 172 -34.29 8.47 2.80
CA GLN A 172 -35.25 8.54 3.90
C GLN A 172 -34.56 8.22 5.23
N GLU A 173 -34.74 9.07 6.23
CA GLU A 173 -34.27 8.82 7.61
C GLU A 173 -32.77 8.49 7.75
N VAL A 174 -31.92 8.97 6.83
CA VAL A 174 -30.47 8.66 6.82
C VAL A 174 -29.82 8.99 8.17
N GLU A 175 -30.10 10.18 8.73
CA GLU A 175 -29.59 10.60 10.02
C GLU A 175 -29.98 9.63 11.17
N ASN A 176 -31.23 9.17 11.19
CA ASN A 176 -31.71 8.20 12.19
C ASN A 176 -31.05 6.83 11.97
N SER A 177 -30.88 6.42 10.72
CA SER A 177 -30.18 5.18 10.36
C SER A 177 -28.72 5.21 10.85
N LYS A 178 -28.01 6.34 10.69
CA LYS A 178 -26.62 6.47 11.20
C LYS A 178 -26.54 6.27 12.70
N VAL A 179 -27.43 6.92 13.46
CA VAL A 179 -27.54 6.76 14.92
C VAL A 179 -27.89 5.31 15.29
N ALA A 180 -28.81 4.68 14.58
CA ALA A 180 -29.20 3.29 14.80
C ALA A 180 -28.04 2.33 14.52
N GLY A 181 -27.23 2.59 13.49
CA GLY A 181 -26.03 1.81 13.15
C GLY A 181 -24.97 1.84 14.26
N VAL A 182 -24.66 3.03 14.80
CA VAL A 182 -23.72 3.17 15.94
C VAL A 182 -24.23 2.37 17.15
N ARG A 183 -25.50 2.56 17.52
CA ARG A 183 -26.12 1.85 18.65
C ARG A 183 -26.18 0.35 18.45
N TYR A 184 -26.40 -0.11 17.22
CA TYR A 184 -26.41 -1.53 16.88
C TYR A 184 -25.06 -2.19 17.20
N PHE A 185 -23.96 -1.60 16.74
CA PHE A 185 -22.64 -2.15 16.99
C PHE A 185 -22.23 -2.05 18.47
N GLN A 186 -22.59 -0.96 19.16
CA GLN A 186 -22.40 -0.87 20.62
C GLN A 186 -23.13 -2.00 21.36
N LYS A 187 -24.38 -2.31 20.99
CA LYS A 187 -25.14 -3.43 21.55
C LYS A 187 -24.52 -4.81 21.24
N LYS A 188 -23.77 -4.93 20.15
CA LYS A 188 -22.98 -6.12 19.79
C LYS A 188 -21.64 -6.22 20.54
N GLY A 189 -21.36 -5.28 21.44
CA GLY A 189 -20.17 -5.26 22.29
C GLY A 189 -18.95 -4.61 21.63
N TYR A 190 -19.14 -3.83 20.56
CA TYR A 190 -18.05 -3.03 19.98
C TYR A 190 -17.93 -1.68 20.67
N HIS A 191 -16.70 -1.28 20.96
CA HIS A 191 -16.37 0.07 21.40
C HIS A 191 -16.09 0.92 20.15
N ILE A 192 -17.06 1.75 19.75
CA ILE A 192 -16.90 2.64 18.60
C ILE A 192 -15.98 3.78 18.99
N PHE A 193 -14.80 3.88 18.38
CA PHE A 193 -13.82 4.92 18.72
C PHE A 193 -13.74 6.03 17.67
N ALA A 194 -14.18 5.77 16.44
CA ALA A 194 -14.16 6.75 15.36
C ALA A 194 -15.32 6.53 14.39
N PHE A 195 -15.81 7.63 13.82
CA PHE A 195 -16.87 7.66 12.83
C PHE A 195 -16.48 8.60 11.68
N VAL A 196 -16.37 8.05 10.47
CA VAL A 196 -15.91 8.74 9.26
C VAL A 196 -17.09 8.91 8.30
N ASP A 197 -17.39 10.15 7.95
CA ASP A 197 -18.49 10.50 7.06
C ASP A 197 -18.18 11.82 6.35
N ASN A 198 -18.66 11.99 5.12
CA ASN A 198 -18.53 13.24 4.38
C ASN A 198 -19.66 14.23 4.69
N GLU A 199 -20.79 13.79 5.25
CA GLU A 199 -21.95 14.63 5.54
C GLU A 199 -21.90 15.27 6.94
N PRO A 200 -21.78 16.61 7.05
CA PRO A 200 -21.88 17.34 8.30
C PRO A 200 -23.06 16.98 9.20
N ASN A 201 -24.24 16.72 8.61
CA ASN A 201 -25.45 16.39 9.37
C ASN A 201 -25.33 15.01 10.04
N ASN A 202 -24.78 14.01 9.36
CA ASN A 202 -24.53 12.69 9.92
C ASN A 202 -23.59 12.77 11.14
N LEU A 203 -22.50 13.54 11.02
CA LEU A 203 -21.58 13.78 12.14
C LEU A 203 -22.27 14.47 13.32
N LYS A 204 -23.18 15.41 13.05
CA LYS A 204 -23.93 16.13 14.09
C LYS A 204 -24.85 15.21 14.88
N VAL A 205 -25.59 14.33 14.22
CA VAL A 205 -26.48 13.40 14.93
C VAL A 205 -25.71 12.35 15.72
N VAL A 206 -24.56 11.88 15.22
CA VAL A 206 -23.67 10.99 15.99
C VAL A 206 -23.06 11.72 17.20
N SER A 207 -22.67 12.99 17.06
CA SER A 207 -22.19 13.81 18.19
C SER A 207 -23.22 13.93 19.31
N ASN A 208 -24.52 13.90 19.01
CA ASN A 208 -25.58 14.06 20.01
C ASN A 208 -25.79 12.80 20.87
N ILE A 209 -25.40 11.62 20.37
CA ILE A 209 -25.54 10.34 21.09
C ILE A 209 -24.26 9.94 21.84
N ASP A 210 -23.20 10.73 21.71
CA ASP A 210 -21.90 10.54 22.36
C ASP A 210 -21.55 11.76 23.24
N PRO A 211 -22.25 11.96 24.38
CA PRO A 211 -22.04 13.13 25.24
C PRO A 211 -20.66 13.15 25.88
N ASP A 212 -20.05 11.97 26.08
CA ASP A 212 -18.71 11.81 26.66
C ASP A 212 -17.59 12.06 25.63
N GLN A 213 -17.95 12.21 24.35
CA GLN A 213 -17.04 12.51 23.24
C GLN A 213 -15.93 11.46 23.09
N GLU A 214 -16.29 10.18 23.22
CA GLU A 214 -15.37 9.06 23.04
C GLU A 214 -15.17 8.71 21.55
N ILE A 215 -16.15 9.05 20.70
CA ILE A 215 -16.11 8.84 19.25
C ILE A 215 -15.42 10.03 18.58
N LEU A 216 -14.26 9.79 17.97
CA LEU A 216 -13.63 10.77 17.10
C LEU A 216 -14.43 10.92 15.81
N LEU A 217 -15.00 12.11 15.61
CA LEU A 217 -15.72 12.45 14.39
C LEU A 217 -14.75 12.94 13.30
N LEU A 218 -14.69 12.21 12.19
CA LEU A 218 -13.83 12.50 11.05
C LEU A 218 -14.68 12.93 9.85
N HIS A 219 -14.51 14.17 9.43
CA HIS A 219 -15.18 14.71 8.25
C HIS A 219 -14.31 14.51 7.01
N ALA A 220 -14.67 13.55 6.16
CA ALA A 220 -14.11 13.40 4.83
C ALA A 220 -14.52 14.62 3.99
N ASN A 221 -13.58 15.53 3.71
CA ASN A 221 -13.84 16.80 3.02
C ASN A 221 -13.92 16.64 1.51
N THR A 222 -14.86 15.82 1.08
CA THR A 222 -15.20 15.54 -0.31
C THR A 222 -16.44 16.36 -0.69
N ILE A 223 -17.15 15.94 -1.73
CA ILE A 223 -18.43 16.54 -2.13
C ILE A 223 -19.53 15.97 -1.23
N PHE A 224 -20.43 16.83 -0.75
CA PHE A 224 -21.54 16.49 0.14
C PHE A 224 -22.75 17.39 -0.14
N GLU A 225 -23.95 16.92 0.18
CA GLU A 225 -25.22 17.55 -0.15
C GLU A 225 -25.58 18.68 0.80
N SER A 226 -25.34 18.49 2.10
CA SER A 226 -25.78 19.44 3.12
C SER A 226 -25.17 20.83 2.90
N LYS A 227 -25.98 21.87 3.10
CA LYS A 227 -25.48 23.26 3.11
C LYS A 227 -24.32 23.34 4.09
N ARG A 228 -23.25 24.08 3.76
CA ARG A 228 -22.08 24.28 4.62
C ARG A 228 -22.50 24.76 6.01
N THR A 229 -22.75 23.81 6.89
CA THR A 229 -23.15 24.01 8.26
C THR A 229 -21.92 23.93 9.15
N ARG A 230 -22.03 24.47 10.36
CA ARG A 230 -20.94 24.37 11.33
C ARG A 230 -20.82 22.92 11.77
N LEU A 231 -19.66 22.32 11.52
CA LEU A 231 -19.33 20.98 12.01
C LEU A 231 -19.41 20.94 13.55
N PRO A 232 -19.73 19.77 14.14
CA PRO A 232 -19.65 19.58 15.58
C PRO A 232 -18.31 19.99 16.17
N SER A 233 -18.30 20.36 17.45
CA SER A 233 -17.05 20.67 18.15
C SER A 233 -16.14 19.45 18.16
N ARG A 234 -14.84 19.65 17.90
CA ARG A 234 -13.80 18.60 17.85
C ARG A 234 -13.84 17.65 16.65
N THR A 235 -14.72 17.87 15.68
CA THR A 235 -14.59 17.19 14.37
C THR A 235 -13.26 17.52 13.72
N VAL A 236 -12.54 16.51 13.28
CA VAL A 236 -11.30 16.67 12.51
C VAL A 236 -11.59 16.44 11.04
N LYS A 237 -11.07 17.31 10.19
CA LYS A 237 -11.43 17.38 8.77
C LYS A 237 -10.20 17.17 7.90
N GLY A 238 -10.29 16.31 6.89
CA GLY A 238 -9.20 16.09 5.93
C GLY A 238 -9.71 15.70 4.55
N LYS A 239 -8.82 15.72 3.56
CA LYS A 239 -9.15 15.46 2.14
C LYS A 239 -8.46 14.22 1.55
N ALA A 240 -7.40 13.76 2.19
CA ALA A 240 -6.51 12.73 1.65
C ALA A 240 -6.17 11.72 2.74
N TYR A 241 -6.28 10.44 2.44
CA TYR A 241 -5.93 9.35 3.35
C TYR A 241 -4.43 9.06 3.26
N ASP A 242 -3.63 9.84 3.98
CA ASP A 242 -2.17 9.71 3.98
C ASP A 242 -1.72 8.65 4.99
N ILE A 243 -1.34 7.47 4.49
CA ILE A 243 -0.88 6.36 5.33
C ILE A 243 0.47 6.62 6.00
N THR A 244 1.28 7.54 5.49
CA THR A 244 2.56 7.90 6.11
C THR A 244 2.38 8.63 7.43
N GLU A 245 1.21 9.24 7.64
CA GLU A 245 0.78 9.86 8.90
C GLU A 245 0.06 8.87 9.81
N LEU A 246 -0.44 7.76 9.23
CA LEU A 246 -1.15 6.71 9.95
C LEU A 246 -0.17 5.74 10.63
N ILE A 247 0.85 5.28 9.89
CA ILE A 247 1.76 4.21 10.30
C ILE A 247 3.14 4.77 10.64
N PRO A 248 3.48 4.91 11.93
CA PRO A 248 4.82 5.31 12.35
C PRO A 248 5.81 4.13 12.23
N GLU A 249 7.10 4.45 12.08
CA GLU A 249 8.19 3.46 11.96
C GLU A 249 8.17 2.39 13.07
N LYS A 250 7.94 2.81 14.32
CA LYS A 250 7.88 1.94 15.51
C LYS A 250 6.77 0.87 15.44
N GLU A 251 5.78 1.03 14.57
CA GLU A 251 4.65 0.12 14.40
C GLU A 251 4.82 -0.82 13.20
N LEU A 252 5.98 -0.79 12.54
CA LEU A 252 6.29 -1.74 11.48
C LEU A 252 6.26 -3.18 12.03
N PRO A 253 5.67 -4.12 11.28
CA PRO A 253 5.52 -5.50 11.72
C PRO A 253 6.87 -6.22 11.81
N GLN A 254 7.11 -6.91 12.93
CA GLN A 254 8.35 -7.63 13.19
C GLN A 254 8.56 -8.89 12.33
N HIS A 255 7.49 -9.43 11.75
CA HIS A 255 7.57 -10.66 10.94
C HIS A 255 8.02 -10.40 9.49
N ILE A 256 8.00 -9.14 9.05
CA ILE A 256 8.52 -8.72 7.73
C ILE A 256 10.01 -8.41 7.88
N GLN A 257 10.84 -9.02 7.05
CA GLN A 257 12.27 -8.70 7.02
C GLN A 257 12.52 -7.50 6.11
N PHE A 258 12.98 -6.40 6.69
CA PHE A 258 13.37 -5.20 5.96
C PHE A 258 14.84 -5.28 5.53
N VAL A 259 15.11 -4.99 4.25
CA VAL A 259 16.43 -5.11 3.62
C VAL A 259 16.86 -3.76 3.05
N TRP A 260 17.92 -3.18 3.61
CA TRP A 260 18.52 -1.94 3.13
C TRP A 260 19.30 -2.19 1.84
N HIS A 261 18.87 -1.59 0.75
CA HIS A 261 19.46 -1.79 -0.56
C HIS A 261 20.76 -0.99 -0.75
N GLY A 262 21.73 -1.59 -1.45
CA GLY A 262 22.88 -0.89 -2.00
C GLY A 262 23.95 -0.47 -0.98
N ILE A 263 24.26 -1.29 0.03
CA ILE A 263 25.39 -1.05 0.96
C ILE A 263 26.76 -1.36 0.31
N ASN A 264 26.95 -0.83 -0.90
CA ASN A 264 28.13 -0.98 -1.74
C ASN A 264 29.21 0.07 -1.43
N ASP A 265 28.88 1.09 -0.63
CA ASP A 265 29.80 2.17 -0.27
C ASP A 265 29.74 2.51 1.23
N GLU A 266 30.75 3.23 1.71
CA GLU A 266 30.89 3.59 3.12
C GLU A 266 29.81 4.58 3.61
N VAL A 267 29.20 5.37 2.72
CA VAL A 267 28.14 6.33 3.08
C VAL A 267 26.85 5.58 3.37
N ASN A 268 26.42 4.72 2.46
CA ASN A 268 25.19 3.95 2.63
C ASN A 268 25.34 2.91 3.75
N LEU A 269 26.51 2.29 3.87
CA LEU A 269 26.83 1.40 4.99
C LEU A 269 26.71 2.11 6.34
N ARG A 270 27.16 3.37 6.46
CA ARG A 270 27.04 4.12 7.72
C ARG A 270 25.58 4.37 8.10
N GLN A 271 24.73 4.69 7.14
CA GLN A 271 23.28 4.87 7.39
C GLN A 271 22.65 3.56 7.82
N PHE A 272 22.92 2.47 7.11
CA PHE A 272 22.43 1.13 7.45
C PHE A 272 22.87 0.69 8.86
N LEU A 273 24.15 0.83 9.19
CA LEU A 273 24.68 0.44 10.52
C LEU A 273 24.06 1.25 11.67
N ALA A 274 23.63 2.49 11.41
CA ALA A 274 22.96 3.35 12.39
C ALA A 274 21.43 3.14 12.47
N SER A 275 20.85 2.39 11.54
CA SER A 275 19.42 2.09 11.49
C SER A 275 19.03 0.88 12.34
N GLU A 276 17.73 0.70 12.61
CA GLU A 276 17.19 -0.53 13.22
C GLU A 276 17.02 -1.67 12.20
N ILE A 277 17.25 -1.41 10.90
CA ILE A 277 17.12 -2.40 9.83
C ILE A 277 18.20 -3.48 9.96
N THR A 278 17.81 -4.74 9.90
CA THR A 278 18.73 -5.87 10.21
C THR A 278 19.50 -6.36 8.99
N TRP A 279 18.87 -6.38 7.82
CA TRP A 279 19.47 -6.90 6.59
C TRP A 279 19.99 -5.77 5.71
N GLY A 280 21.21 -5.89 5.22
CA GLY A 280 21.76 -5.02 4.19
C GLY A 280 22.07 -5.83 2.93
N GLU A 281 21.82 -5.26 1.76
CA GLU A 281 22.14 -5.86 0.47
C GLU A 281 23.37 -5.21 -0.17
N CYS A 282 24.30 -6.03 -0.65
CA CYS A 282 25.37 -5.57 -1.54
C CYS A 282 25.43 -6.37 -2.85
N ASP A 283 25.91 -5.71 -3.89
CA ASP A 283 26.09 -6.25 -5.23
C ASP A 283 27.51 -6.80 -5.39
N VAL A 284 27.65 -8.11 -5.51
CA VAL A 284 28.96 -8.77 -5.60
C VAL A 284 29.33 -9.00 -7.06
N ARG A 285 30.52 -8.51 -7.45
CA ARG A 285 31.12 -8.70 -8.77
C ARG A 285 32.57 -9.15 -8.66
N MET A 286 33.07 -9.72 -9.76
CA MET A 286 34.50 -9.95 -9.96
C MET A 286 35.14 -8.67 -10.48
N ASP A 287 36.26 -8.25 -9.88
CA ASP A 287 37.15 -7.26 -10.48
C ASP A 287 37.75 -7.85 -11.78
N PRO A 288 37.57 -7.19 -12.94
CA PRO A 288 38.10 -7.65 -14.22
C PRO A 288 39.63 -7.67 -14.28
N ILE A 289 40.34 -6.96 -13.38
CA ILE A 289 41.81 -6.86 -13.38
C ILE A 289 42.43 -7.74 -12.30
N ALA A 290 42.15 -7.46 -11.01
CA ALA A 290 42.79 -8.19 -9.90
C ALA A 290 42.13 -9.55 -9.62
N ASN A 291 40.97 -9.84 -10.23
CA ASN A 291 40.22 -11.06 -10.00
C ASN A 291 39.80 -11.19 -8.51
N GLU A 292 39.52 -10.07 -7.84
CA GLU A 292 39.04 -10.02 -6.45
C GLU A 292 37.51 -9.80 -6.40
N LEU A 293 36.90 -10.00 -5.22
CA LEU A 293 35.48 -9.69 -5.02
C LEU A 293 35.31 -8.23 -4.61
N ILE A 294 34.58 -7.48 -5.44
CA ILE A 294 34.27 -6.06 -5.22
C ILE A 294 32.76 -5.86 -5.07
N LEU A 295 32.40 -4.74 -4.43
CA LEU A 295 31.01 -4.31 -4.29
C LEU A 295 30.69 -3.23 -5.33
N ARG A 296 29.85 -3.57 -6.32
CA ARG A 296 29.48 -2.66 -7.41
C ARG A 296 28.14 -3.06 -8.03
N HIS A 297 27.20 -2.13 -8.05
CA HIS A 297 25.89 -2.32 -8.69
C HIS A 297 26.02 -2.40 -10.22
N ASP A 298 26.51 -1.33 -10.85
CA ASP A 298 26.55 -1.19 -12.31
C ASP A 298 27.50 -2.18 -12.97
N SER A 299 27.15 -2.61 -14.19
CA SER A 299 28.08 -3.40 -14.99
C SER A 299 29.19 -2.53 -15.57
N PHE A 300 30.34 -3.13 -15.87
CA PHE A 300 31.43 -2.46 -16.60
C PHE A 300 31.06 -2.10 -18.06
N VAL A 301 29.91 -2.55 -18.55
CA VAL A 301 29.36 -2.17 -19.85
C VAL A 301 28.59 -0.85 -19.74
N GLU A 302 27.81 -0.69 -18.68
CA GLU A 302 27.00 0.51 -18.42
C GLU A 302 27.85 1.65 -17.86
N LEU A 303 28.74 1.34 -16.92
CA LEU A 303 29.70 2.29 -16.35
C LEU A 303 31.11 1.69 -16.46
N PRO A 304 31.91 2.12 -17.45
CA PRO A 304 33.29 1.66 -17.60
C PRO A 304 34.16 1.94 -16.36
N LEU A 305 35.28 1.24 -16.26
CA LEU A 305 36.27 1.43 -15.19
C LEU A 305 36.82 2.86 -15.18
N ASP A 306 36.78 3.51 -14.01
CA ASP A 306 37.62 4.69 -13.74
C ASP A 306 38.96 4.23 -13.12
N VAL A 307 40.05 4.85 -13.53
CA VAL A 307 41.42 4.47 -13.13
C VAL A 307 41.67 4.77 -11.64
N ASP A 308 40.93 5.72 -11.08
CA ASP A 308 41.02 6.15 -9.68
C ASP A 308 39.84 5.64 -8.83
N GLU A 309 39.07 4.65 -9.31
CA GLU A 309 37.91 4.10 -8.59
C GLU A 309 38.35 3.27 -7.37
N ASP A 310 38.12 3.79 -6.15
CA ASP A 310 38.40 3.07 -4.90
C ASP A 310 37.25 2.10 -4.59
N TRP A 311 37.55 0.80 -4.59
CA TRP A 311 36.57 -0.26 -4.43
C TRP A 311 36.28 -0.57 -2.97
N PHE A 312 35.01 -0.58 -2.62
CA PHE A 312 34.60 -1.15 -1.34
C PHE A 312 34.64 -2.68 -1.43
N SER A 313 35.48 -3.31 -0.60
CA SER A 313 35.66 -4.76 -0.63
C SER A 313 34.63 -5.50 0.23
N LEU A 314 34.28 -6.72 -0.20
CA LEU A 314 33.39 -7.60 0.57
C LEU A 314 33.97 -7.90 1.97
N ASP A 315 35.29 -8.06 2.10
CA ASP A 315 35.98 -8.26 3.38
C ASP A 315 35.69 -7.15 4.38
N ARG A 316 35.91 -5.91 3.95
CA ARG A 316 35.70 -4.74 4.78
C ARG A 316 34.25 -4.62 5.22
N LEU A 317 33.31 -4.95 4.33
CA LEU A 317 31.90 -4.97 4.66
C LEU A 317 31.59 -6.03 5.73
N LEU A 318 31.92 -7.30 5.48
CA LEU A 318 31.62 -8.40 6.39
C LEU A 318 32.22 -8.17 7.78
N HIS A 319 33.46 -7.67 7.86
CA HIS A 319 34.09 -7.37 9.14
C HIS A 319 33.31 -6.31 9.96
N ARG A 320 32.74 -5.29 9.29
CA ARG A 320 31.89 -4.30 9.98
C ARG A 320 30.55 -4.90 10.42
N LEU A 321 29.94 -5.74 9.60
CA LEU A 321 28.64 -6.37 9.92
C LEU A 321 28.76 -7.39 11.07
N LEU A 322 29.87 -8.14 11.16
CA LEU A 322 30.13 -9.05 12.28
C LEU A 322 30.16 -8.32 13.62
N LYS A 323 30.78 -7.13 13.66
CA LYS A 323 30.89 -6.31 14.88
C LYS A 323 29.55 -5.78 15.39
N THR A 324 28.56 -5.64 14.52
CA THR A 324 27.26 -5.05 14.85
C THR A 324 26.12 -6.06 14.91
N GLY A 325 26.36 -7.32 14.54
CA GLY A 325 25.33 -8.35 14.50
C GLY A 325 24.36 -8.23 13.31
N LYS A 326 24.62 -7.34 12.33
CA LYS A 326 23.78 -7.14 11.14
C LYS A 326 23.90 -8.29 10.15
N SER A 327 22.84 -8.56 9.39
CA SER A 327 22.77 -9.66 8.42
C SER A 327 23.06 -9.17 7.00
N ILE A 328 23.44 -10.09 6.11
CA ILE A 328 23.88 -9.75 4.75
C ILE A 328 23.08 -10.49 3.68
N LYS A 329 22.62 -9.75 2.68
CA LYS A 329 22.11 -10.24 1.41
C LYS A 329 23.15 -9.96 0.32
N LEU A 330 23.70 -11.02 -0.26
CA LEU A 330 24.69 -10.95 -1.34
C LEU A 330 23.97 -11.11 -2.67
N ASP A 331 23.89 -10.04 -3.47
CA ASP A 331 23.40 -10.12 -4.84
C ASP A 331 24.53 -10.52 -5.79
N LEU A 332 24.56 -11.80 -6.17
CA LEU A 332 25.61 -12.39 -6.99
C LEU A 332 25.34 -12.07 -8.47
N LYS A 333 26.13 -11.15 -9.03
CA LYS A 333 25.93 -10.68 -10.40
C LYS A 333 26.40 -11.65 -11.48
N SER A 334 27.07 -12.75 -11.14
CA SER A 334 27.45 -13.84 -12.07
C SER A 334 27.62 -15.18 -11.34
N GLY A 335 27.57 -16.29 -12.10
CA GLY A 335 27.80 -17.64 -11.58
C GLY A 335 29.27 -18.08 -11.59
N GLY A 336 29.51 -19.39 -11.48
CA GLY A 336 30.82 -20.00 -11.64
C GLY A 336 31.85 -19.51 -10.61
N ILE A 337 32.97 -18.94 -11.08
CA ILE A 337 34.10 -18.51 -10.23
C ILE A 337 33.66 -17.53 -9.14
N LEU A 338 32.68 -16.66 -9.42
CA LEU A 338 32.19 -15.70 -8.43
C LEU A 338 31.56 -16.41 -7.24
N VAL A 339 30.68 -17.39 -7.48
CA VAL A 339 30.04 -18.21 -6.44
C VAL A 339 31.11 -18.94 -5.63
N ASP A 340 32.11 -19.52 -6.30
CA ASP A 340 33.19 -20.26 -5.64
C ASP A 340 34.02 -19.39 -4.71
N LYS A 341 34.31 -18.15 -5.13
CA LYS A 341 35.05 -17.20 -4.31
C LYS A 341 34.19 -16.67 -3.17
N ALA A 342 32.92 -16.37 -3.41
CA ALA A 342 32.00 -15.91 -2.38
C ALA A 342 31.85 -16.97 -1.27
N LEU A 343 31.66 -18.25 -1.64
CA LEU A 343 31.57 -19.35 -0.67
C LEU A 343 32.85 -19.50 0.15
N LYS A 344 34.03 -19.52 -0.49
CA LYS A 344 35.31 -19.57 0.23
C LYS A 344 35.48 -18.38 1.19
N PHE A 345 35.03 -17.21 0.78
CA PHE A 345 35.10 -16.00 1.59
C PHE A 345 34.20 -16.11 2.82
N ILE A 346 32.97 -16.57 2.63
CA ILE A 346 32.02 -16.81 3.72
C ILE A 346 32.50 -17.91 4.66
N GLU A 347 33.01 -19.04 4.16
CA GLU A 347 33.59 -20.13 4.96
C GLU A 347 34.76 -19.65 5.84
N SER A 348 35.56 -18.71 5.33
CA SER A 348 36.66 -18.11 6.09
C SER A 348 36.19 -17.08 7.12
N SER A 349 34.93 -16.64 7.02
CA SER A 349 34.31 -15.68 7.93
C SER A 349 33.53 -16.40 9.03
N SER A 350 33.40 -15.79 10.21
CA SER A 350 32.59 -16.35 11.31
C SER A 350 31.10 -15.98 11.19
N PHE A 351 30.57 -15.88 9.97
CA PHE A 351 29.15 -15.56 9.76
C PHE A 351 28.27 -16.78 10.01
N ASP A 352 27.18 -16.55 10.74
CA ASP A 352 26.13 -17.55 10.95
C ASP A 352 25.26 -17.67 9.69
N GLU A 353 24.91 -18.90 9.29
CA GLU A 353 24.07 -19.16 8.12
C GLU A 353 22.70 -18.50 8.22
N SER A 354 22.15 -18.37 9.43
CA SER A 354 20.86 -17.69 9.64
C SER A 354 20.90 -16.19 9.31
N ARG A 355 22.10 -15.64 9.10
CA ARG A 355 22.38 -14.23 8.76
C ARG A 355 22.86 -14.07 7.32
N LEU A 356 22.82 -15.15 6.53
CA LEU A 356 23.21 -15.18 5.14
C LEU A 356 21.99 -15.28 4.22
N TRP A 357 22.03 -14.48 3.17
CA TRP A 357 21.06 -14.51 2.10
C TRP A 357 21.78 -14.35 0.78
N PHE A 358 21.65 -15.34 -0.11
CA PHE A 358 22.14 -15.29 -1.47
C PHE A 358 21.01 -14.91 -2.42
N ASN A 359 21.23 -13.89 -3.24
CA ASN A 359 20.33 -13.48 -4.31
C ASN A 359 21.05 -13.62 -5.66
N GLY A 360 20.32 -14.00 -6.70
CA GLY A 360 20.87 -13.96 -8.04
C GLY A 360 19.87 -14.32 -9.12
N ASN A 361 20.15 -13.89 -10.35
CA ASN A 361 19.31 -14.18 -11.51
C ASN A 361 19.46 -15.64 -11.94
N VAL A 362 18.34 -16.28 -12.29
CA VAL A 362 18.30 -17.68 -12.74
C VAL A 362 19.20 -17.95 -13.95
N GLU A 363 19.23 -17.01 -14.90
CA GLU A 363 20.05 -17.12 -16.12
C GLU A 363 21.55 -17.05 -15.83
N ARG A 364 21.93 -16.38 -14.74
CA ARG A 364 23.34 -16.13 -14.38
C ARG A 364 23.91 -17.21 -13.47
N LEU A 365 23.16 -17.60 -12.45
CA LEU A 365 23.60 -18.64 -11.50
C LEU A 365 23.32 -20.04 -12.01
N GLN A 366 22.21 -20.22 -12.75
CA GLN A 366 21.74 -21.50 -13.27
C GLN A 366 21.52 -22.54 -12.15
N GLU A 367 21.06 -23.74 -12.51
CA GLU A 367 20.84 -24.83 -11.56
C GLU A 367 22.11 -25.14 -10.75
N GLN A 368 23.26 -25.19 -11.41
CA GLN A 368 24.53 -25.52 -10.77
C GLN A 368 24.91 -24.53 -9.65
N GLY A 369 24.75 -23.23 -9.88
CA GLY A 369 25.08 -22.20 -8.90
C GLY A 369 24.18 -22.28 -7.67
N PHE A 370 22.86 -22.38 -7.87
CA PHE A 370 21.91 -22.50 -6.76
C PHE A 370 22.11 -23.78 -5.95
N ARG A 371 22.27 -24.93 -6.61
CA ARG A 371 22.52 -26.20 -5.89
C ARG A 371 23.80 -26.15 -5.08
N LYS A 372 24.84 -25.48 -5.59
CA LYS A 372 26.11 -25.31 -4.88
C LYS A 372 25.94 -24.47 -3.63
N LEU A 373 25.25 -23.33 -3.73
CA LEU A 373 24.92 -22.47 -2.58
C LEU A 373 24.08 -23.24 -1.55
N ALA A 374 23.03 -23.94 -2.00
CA ALA A 374 22.13 -24.69 -1.13
C ALA A 374 22.83 -25.85 -0.41
N SER A 375 23.82 -26.47 -1.05
CA SER A 375 24.61 -27.54 -0.44
C SER A 375 25.62 -27.02 0.58
N ALA A 376 26.16 -25.81 0.35
CA ALA A 376 27.15 -25.19 1.23
C ALA A 376 26.50 -24.55 2.46
N HIS A 377 25.32 -23.94 2.30
CA HIS A 377 24.58 -23.24 3.35
C HIS A 377 23.09 -23.58 3.27
N PRO A 378 22.66 -24.77 3.75
CA PRO A 378 21.29 -25.23 3.63
C PRO A 378 20.27 -24.38 4.40
N ASP A 379 20.71 -23.68 5.46
CA ASP A 379 19.83 -22.86 6.31
C ASP A 379 19.80 -21.38 5.87
N ALA A 380 20.58 -20.99 4.85
CA ALA A 380 20.58 -19.64 4.31
C ALA A 380 19.35 -19.36 3.45
N ILE A 381 19.02 -18.07 3.28
CA ILE A 381 17.99 -17.66 2.32
C ILE A 381 18.58 -17.70 0.92
N LEU A 382 17.97 -18.45 0.00
CA LEU A 382 18.34 -18.49 -1.41
C LEU A 382 17.19 -17.92 -2.22
N GLN A 383 17.45 -16.77 -2.84
CA GLN A 383 16.45 -16.01 -3.58
C GLN A 383 16.78 -15.85 -5.06
N CYS A 384 15.74 -15.86 -5.89
CA CYS A 384 15.82 -15.38 -7.26
C CYS A 384 14.68 -14.41 -7.63
N PRO A 385 14.92 -13.40 -8.48
CA PRO A 385 13.86 -12.59 -9.07
C PRO A 385 13.08 -13.39 -10.12
N VAL A 386 11.76 -13.20 -10.14
CA VAL A 386 10.82 -13.97 -10.99
C VAL A 386 9.84 -13.08 -11.75
N ASP A 387 10.16 -11.79 -11.89
CA ASP A 387 9.32 -10.81 -12.59
C ASP A 387 8.93 -11.21 -14.02
N PHE A 388 9.83 -11.91 -14.71
CA PHE A 388 9.59 -12.41 -16.05
C PHE A 388 8.43 -13.42 -16.13
N LEU A 389 7.99 -13.99 -15.00
CA LEU A 389 6.82 -14.88 -14.93
C LEU A 389 5.49 -14.13 -14.84
N ALA A 390 5.46 -12.81 -14.62
CA ALA A 390 4.22 -12.06 -14.43
C ALA A 390 3.15 -12.29 -15.53
N PRO A 391 3.50 -12.36 -16.84
CA PRO A 391 2.54 -12.70 -17.88
C PRO A 391 1.98 -14.12 -17.76
N LEU A 392 2.82 -15.09 -17.36
CA LEU A 392 2.43 -16.49 -17.19
C LEU A 392 1.54 -16.68 -15.96
N ILE A 393 1.79 -15.96 -14.87
CA ILE A 393 0.95 -16.00 -13.66
C ILE A 393 -0.51 -15.64 -14.00
N SER A 394 -0.71 -14.68 -14.89
CA SER A 394 -2.04 -14.24 -15.30
C SER A 394 -2.69 -15.14 -16.35
N SER A 395 -1.90 -15.68 -17.29
CA SER A 395 -2.42 -16.39 -18.47
C SER A 395 -2.40 -17.92 -18.35
N ALA A 396 -1.43 -18.48 -17.62
CA ALA A 396 -1.20 -19.90 -17.43
C ALA A 396 -0.58 -20.18 -16.04
N PRO A 397 -1.33 -19.94 -14.94
CA PRO A 397 -0.81 -19.99 -13.58
C PRO A 397 -0.17 -21.33 -13.21
N GLU A 398 -0.73 -22.45 -13.67
CA GLU A 398 -0.17 -23.79 -13.44
C GLU A 398 1.24 -23.94 -14.02
N LYS A 399 1.51 -23.35 -15.19
CA LYS A 399 2.84 -23.38 -15.80
C LYS A 399 3.83 -22.49 -15.08
N ALA A 400 3.39 -21.33 -14.58
CA ALA A 400 4.23 -20.51 -13.72
C ALA A 400 4.59 -21.26 -12.42
N GLN A 401 3.64 -21.96 -11.81
CA GLN A 401 3.88 -22.77 -10.61
C GLN A 401 4.87 -23.91 -10.87
N GLU A 402 4.73 -24.65 -11.98
CA GLU A 402 5.68 -25.72 -12.35
C GLU A 402 7.13 -25.20 -12.47
N ILE A 403 7.32 -24.00 -13.01
CA ILE A 403 8.64 -23.36 -13.12
C ILE A 403 9.19 -23.00 -11.73
N LEU A 404 8.35 -22.44 -10.86
CA LEU A 404 8.74 -22.10 -9.50
C LEU A 404 9.09 -23.35 -8.68
N ASP A 405 8.31 -24.42 -8.81
CA ASP A 405 8.59 -25.71 -8.15
C ASP A 405 9.91 -26.33 -8.63
N MET A 406 10.26 -26.14 -9.91
CA MET A 406 11.58 -26.51 -10.42
C MET A 406 12.70 -25.70 -9.74
N PHE A 407 12.52 -24.40 -9.55
CA PHE A 407 13.48 -23.55 -8.84
C PHE A 407 13.63 -23.97 -7.36
N ILE A 408 12.54 -24.33 -6.68
CA ILE A 408 12.60 -24.90 -5.33
C ILE A 408 13.48 -26.17 -5.29
N LYS A 409 13.39 -27.05 -6.30
CA LYS A 409 14.25 -28.26 -6.40
C LYS A 409 15.73 -27.95 -6.59
N TRP A 410 16.09 -26.72 -7.00
CA TRP A 410 17.47 -26.27 -7.07
C TRP A 410 18.00 -25.74 -5.73
N GLY A 411 17.12 -25.60 -4.73
CA GLY A 411 17.43 -25.10 -3.39
C GLY A 411 16.98 -23.67 -3.13
N ILE A 412 16.30 -23.02 -4.09
CA ILE A 412 15.72 -21.69 -3.88
C ILE A 412 14.58 -21.82 -2.87
N ASN A 413 14.54 -20.94 -1.88
CA ASN A 413 13.51 -20.95 -0.82
C ASN A 413 12.77 -19.62 -0.68
N ARG A 414 13.13 -18.62 -1.49
CA ARG A 414 12.44 -17.33 -1.57
C ARG A 414 12.42 -16.81 -3.00
N PHE A 415 11.39 -16.07 -3.37
CA PHE A 415 11.30 -15.39 -4.65
C PHE A 415 11.23 -13.88 -4.48
N SER A 416 11.70 -13.11 -5.46
CA SER A 416 11.52 -11.65 -5.46
C SER A 416 10.75 -11.13 -6.67
N ILE A 417 9.92 -10.11 -6.40
CA ILE A 417 9.10 -9.42 -7.38
C ILE A 417 9.39 -7.92 -7.28
N ASN A 418 9.61 -7.30 -8.42
CA ASN A 418 9.79 -5.87 -8.59
C ASN A 418 8.45 -5.16 -8.39
N TRP A 419 8.45 -4.13 -7.57
CA TRP A 419 7.31 -3.22 -7.37
C TRP A 419 6.73 -2.70 -8.69
N LYS A 420 7.59 -2.39 -9.67
CA LYS A 420 7.22 -1.83 -10.98
C LYS A 420 6.58 -2.85 -11.92
N THR A 421 6.51 -4.13 -11.54
CA THR A 421 5.90 -5.18 -12.37
C THR A 421 4.40 -4.92 -12.56
N GLN A 422 3.93 -5.02 -13.81
CA GLN A 422 2.51 -4.84 -14.10
C GLN A 422 1.67 -5.86 -13.32
N ASN A 423 0.56 -5.41 -12.74
CA ASN A 423 -0.31 -6.24 -11.90
C ASN A 423 0.42 -6.90 -10.71
N MET A 424 1.48 -6.27 -10.18
CA MET A 424 2.29 -6.81 -9.08
C MET A 424 1.45 -7.30 -7.90
N ARG A 425 0.37 -6.60 -7.52
CA ARG A 425 -0.53 -7.02 -6.42
C ARG A 425 -1.20 -8.38 -6.69
N ASN A 426 -1.68 -8.61 -7.92
CA ASN A 426 -2.28 -9.89 -8.32
C ASN A 426 -1.22 -10.99 -8.43
N PHE A 427 -0.01 -10.66 -8.90
CA PHE A 427 1.10 -11.60 -8.92
C PHE A 427 1.45 -12.04 -7.49
N PHE A 428 1.64 -11.08 -6.58
CA PHE A 428 1.90 -11.36 -5.16
C PHE A 428 0.79 -12.20 -4.51
N ASP A 429 -0.48 -11.86 -4.73
CA ASP A 429 -1.61 -12.64 -4.20
C ASP A 429 -1.60 -14.09 -4.68
N GLN A 430 -1.21 -14.34 -5.94
CA GLN A 430 -1.10 -15.71 -6.45
C GLN A 430 0.08 -16.47 -5.82
N MET A 431 1.22 -15.82 -5.62
CA MET A 431 2.38 -16.41 -4.95
C MET A 431 2.09 -16.76 -3.49
N ASP A 432 1.39 -15.87 -2.79
CA ASP A 432 0.96 -16.06 -1.41
C ASP A 432 -0.01 -17.24 -1.28
N LYS A 433 -0.95 -17.39 -2.22
CA LYS A 433 -1.86 -18.56 -2.30
C LYS A 433 -1.13 -19.89 -2.51
N TRP A 434 -0.01 -19.88 -3.22
CA TRP A 434 0.84 -21.05 -3.38
C TRP A 434 1.75 -21.30 -2.17
N GLY A 435 1.76 -20.39 -1.18
CA GLY A 435 2.56 -20.53 0.04
C GLY A 435 4.04 -20.17 -0.16
N PHE A 436 4.38 -19.43 -1.21
CA PHE A 436 5.76 -19.02 -1.45
C PHE A 436 6.15 -17.80 -0.60
N GLU A 437 7.37 -17.82 -0.06
CA GLU A 437 7.96 -16.63 0.55
C GLU A 437 8.37 -15.63 -0.53
N VAL A 438 7.90 -14.38 -0.41
CA VAL A 438 8.16 -13.33 -1.40
C VAL A 438 8.83 -12.11 -0.77
N ASN A 439 9.88 -11.65 -1.44
CA ASN A 439 10.49 -10.34 -1.27
C ASN A 439 9.96 -9.35 -2.32
N ILE A 440 9.59 -8.14 -1.91
CA ILE A 440 9.25 -7.07 -2.87
C ILE A 440 10.40 -6.08 -2.92
N TYR A 441 10.89 -5.73 -4.11
CA TYR A 441 12.03 -4.83 -4.28
C TYR A 441 11.72 -3.65 -5.21
N ASN A 442 12.64 -2.66 -5.27
CA ASN A 442 12.50 -1.41 -6.03
C ASN A 442 11.31 -0.54 -5.60
N VAL A 443 11.03 -0.52 -4.29
CA VAL A 443 9.98 0.32 -3.72
C VAL A 443 10.47 1.76 -3.56
N PRO A 444 9.83 2.75 -4.22
CA PRO A 444 10.46 4.06 -4.49
C PRO A 444 10.40 5.06 -3.33
N ASP A 445 9.36 5.03 -2.52
CA ASP A 445 9.11 6.04 -1.48
C ASP A 445 8.39 5.43 -0.26
N LEU A 446 8.22 6.25 0.77
CA LEU A 446 7.64 5.83 2.04
C LEU A 446 6.17 5.38 1.90
N GLU A 447 5.40 6.02 1.04
CA GLU A 447 4.00 5.67 0.81
C GLU A 447 3.91 4.27 0.17
N SER A 448 4.63 4.07 -0.93
CA SER A 448 4.74 2.78 -1.62
C SER A 448 5.30 1.67 -0.71
N PHE A 449 6.25 2.02 0.18
CA PHE A 449 6.80 1.09 1.18
C PHE A 449 5.73 0.64 2.17
N LEU A 450 4.95 1.57 2.72
CA LEU A 450 3.87 1.25 3.65
C LEU A 450 2.73 0.49 2.97
N GLU A 451 2.41 0.79 1.71
CA GLU A 451 1.48 -0.01 0.91
C GLU A 451 1.90 -1.48 0.85
N MET A 452 3.21 -1.74 0.72
CA MET A 452 3.77 -3.09 0.69
C MET A 452 3.81 -3.76 2.04
N VAL A 453 4.11 -3.01 3.10
CA VAL A 453 3.97 -3.51 4.47
C VAL A 453 2.56 -4.07 4.71
N LEU A 454 1.53 -3.41 4.21
CA LEU A 454 0.12 -3.82 4.40
C LEU A 454 -0.29 -5.10 3.63
N LEU A 455 0.47 -5.47 2.59
CA LEU A 455 0.31 -6.76 1.91
C LEU A 455 0.94 -7.93 2.67
N MET A 456 1.80 -7.63 3.64
CA MET A 456 2.47 -8.58 4.53
C MET A 456 3.37 -9.59 3.79
N PRO A 457 4.26 -9.15 2.87
CA PRO A 457 5.26 -10.03 2.26
C PRO A 457 6.24 -10.56 3.31
N ARG A 458 7.03 -11.57 2.94
CA ARG A 458 8.08 -12.08 3.83
C ARG A 458 9.18 -11.05 4.05
N SER A 459 9.49 -10.27 3.02
CA SER A 459 10.52 -9.24 3.09
C SER A 459 10.29 -8.10 2.10
N ILE A 460 10.90 -6.95 2.37
CA ILE A 460 10.89 -5.79 1.48
C ILE A 460 12.32 -5.25 1.37
N THR A 461 12.78 -5.08 0.13
CA THR A 461 14.05 -4.43 -0.21
C THR A 461 13.77 -3.01 -0.70
N SER A 462 14.37 -2.01 -0.06
CA SER A 462 14.21 -0.61 -0.42
C SER A 462 15.50 0.16 -0.10
N ASP A 463 15.66 1.32 -0.72
CA ASP A 463 16.78 2.22 -0.46
C ASP A 463 16.69 2.88 0.92
N PHE A 464 15.53 2.82 1.60
CA PHE A 464 15.27 3.54 2.85
C PHE A 464 15.65 5.03 2.74
N ASN A 465 15.24 5.67 1.65
CA ASN A 465 15.30 7.13 1.54
C ASN A 465 13.99 7.73 2.05
N PHE A 466 13.77 7.65 3.37
CA PHE A 466 12.56 8.12 4.05
C PHE A 466 12.89 9.27 5.02
N PRO A 467 13.00 10.53 4.54
CA PRO A 467 13.36 11.67 5.38
C PRO A 467 12.43 11.89 6.58
N LYS A 468 11.16 11.47 6.46
CA LYS A 468 10.17 11.53 7.55
C LYS A 468 10.56 10.66 8.76
N TRP A 469 11.33 9.61 8.52
CA TRP A 469 11.88 8.72 9.55
C TRP A 469 13.40 8.91 9.72
N HIS A 470 13.95 10.00 9.17
CA HIS A 470 15.39 10.30 9.22
C HIS A 470 16.28 9.25 8.54
N TYR A 471 15.74 8.51 7.58
CA TYR A 471 16.54 7.66 6.70
C TYR A 471 16.88 8.39 5.39
N TYR A 472 18.14 8.31 5.00
CA TYR A 472 18.72 9.01 3.85
C TYR A 472 19.58 8.06 3.01
N GLY A 473 19.11 6.83 2.81
CA GLY A 473 19.82 5.88 1.96
C GLY A 473 19.95 6.41 0.54
N ARG A 474 21.10 6.12 -0.06
CA ARG A 474 21.36 6.41 -1.46
C ARG A 474 20.97 5.15 -2.22
N GLY A 475 20.02 5.26 -3.15
CA GLY A 475 19.74 4.14 -4.05
C GLY A 475 20.98 3.74 -4.84
N SER A 476 20.87 2.67 -5.62
CA SER A 476 22.00 2.08 -6.37
C SER A 476 22.73 3.02 -7.32
N GLY A 477 22.21 4.23 -7.57
CA GLY A 477 22.87 5.25 -8.37
C GLY A 477 22.72 5.02 -9.86
N GLU A 478 21.55 4.55 -10.33
CA GLU A 478 21.24 4.50 -11.77
C GLU A 478 21.59 5.85 -12.42
N ASP A 479 22.39 5.79 -13.49
CA ASP A 479 22.91 6.94 -14.26
C ASP A 479 23.84 7.91 -13.49
N GLY A 480 24.51 7.45 -12.43
CA GLY A 480 25.55 8.24 -11.74
C GLY A 480 25.03 9.46 -10.97
N SER A 481 23.72 9.51 -10.68
CA SER A 481 23.09 10.63 -9.98
C SER A 481 22.56 10.22 -8.59
N HIS A 482 23.06 10.90 -7.55
CA HIS A 482 22.61 10.71 -6.18
C HIS A 482 21.86 11.96 -5.68
N TYR A 483 20.70 11.76 -5.08
CA TYR A 483 20.00 12.86 -4.39
C TYR A 483 20.63 13.10 -3.01
N GLU A 484 21.47 14.13 -2.89
CA GLU A 484 21.91 14.63 -1.58
C GLU A 484 20.89 15.63 -1.01
N TYR A 485 20.27 15.27 0.12
CA TYR A 485 19.49 16.22 0.90
C TYR A 485 20.37 16.90 1.95
N SER A 486 20.61 18.19 1.79
CA SER A 486 21.14 19.04 2.86
C SER A 486 19.99 19.49 3.78
N ILE A 487 20.08 19.18 5.08
CA ILE A 487 19.16 19.70 6.08
C ILE A 487 19.41 21.21 6.23
N ARG A 488 18.67 22.03 5.47
CA ARG A 488 18.64 23.48 5.71
C ARG A 488 17.79 23.77 6.94
N LYS A 489 18.44 24.17 8.02
CA LYS A 489 17.81 24.70 9.23
C LYS A 489 17.12 26.03 8.90
N THR A 490 15.84 26.03 8.57
CA THR A 490 15.05 27.26 8.44
C THR A 490 14.76 27.81 9.83
N LYS A 491 15.42 28.92 10.18
CA LYS A 491 15.01 29.73 11.34
C LYS A 491 13.61 30.29 11.04
N GLY A 492 12.60 29.81 11.76
CA GLY A 492 11.28 30.44 11.77
C GLY A 492 11.41 31.91 12.15
N ARG A 493 10.82 32.80 11.36
CA ARG A 493 10.63 34.20 11.77
C ARG A 493 9.72 34.20 12.99
N LYS A 494 10.18 34.89 14.05
CA LYS A 494 9.44 35.16 15.28
C LYS A 494 8.12 35.86 14.99
#